data_AF-X1FBI8-F1
#
_entry.id   AF-X1FBI8-F1
#
_cell.length_a   1.000
_cell.length_b   1.000
_cell.length_c   1.000
_cell.angle_alpha   90.00
_cell.angle_beta   90.00
_cell.angle_gamma   90.00
#
_symmetry.space_group_name_H-M   'P 1'
#
loop_
_entity.id
_entity.type
_entity.pdbx_description
1 polymer ?
#
loop_
_entity_poly.entity_id
_entity_poly.type
_entity_poly.pdbx_seq_one_letter_code
_entity_poly.pdbx_strand_id
1 'polypeptide(L)'
;MAGFDEHLNLYIEGTTQLFEYIDEDGTVHEEHETLGDIGQRLARLQIAAIIVEGKHEGSDYYLLKITNDGIEFINANKWSGKGLYQVYKDLYKEFGAKVSISSCGIAAEMLGTASGVCFNDPEGLPSRYAGRGGLGAVMASKGLKFVVVDDTGAPGVEIKNPEVFKQ
;
A
#
# COMPACT_ATOMS: atom_id res chain seq x y z
N MET A 1 -14.31 18.10 -10.87
CA MET A 1 -13.42 16.92 -10.87
C MET A 1 -14.17 15.89 -10.05
N ALA A 2 -14.65 14.83 -10.68
CA ALA A 2 -15.50 13.81 -10.05
C ALA A 2 -14.76 13.18 -8.85
N GLY A 3 -15.47 12.94 -7.75
CA GLY A 3 -14.91 12.35 -6.54
C GLY A 3 -14.75 10.85 -6.70
N PHE A 4 -13.89 10.25 -5.88
CA PHE A 4 -13.82 8.81 -5.69
C PHE A 4 -14.63 8.49 -4.43
N ASP A 5 -15.52 7.49 -4.48
CA ASP A 5 -16.41 7.14 -3.35
C ASP A 5 -15.71 6.22 -2.30
N GLU A 6 -16.42 5.95 -1.20
CA GLU A 6 -15.95 5.84 0.19
C GLU A 6 -14.85 4.83 0.59
N HIS A 7 -14.47 3.81 -0.20
CA HIS A 7 -13.60 2.72 0.29
C HIS A 7 -12.50 2.30 -0.71
N LEU A 8 -11.27 2.13 -0.23
CA LEU A 8 -10.17 1.45 -0.92
C LEU A 8 -9.79 0.22 -0.08
N ASN A 9 -10.08 -0.96 -0.61
CA ASN A 9 -9.78 -2.21 0.07
C ASN A 9 -8.52 -2.82 -0.55
N LEU A 10 -7.54 -3.13 0.30
CA LEU A 10 -6.42 -4.00 -0.03
C LEU A 10 -6.64 -5.33 0.68
N TYR A 11 -7.09 -6.34 -0.05
CA TYR A 11 -7.20 -7.71 0.45
C TYR A 11 -5.94 -8.49 0.12
N ILE A 12 -5.49 -9.33 1.06
CA ILE A 12 -4.39 -10.27 0.88
C ILE A 12 -4.95 -11.67 1.02
N GLU A 13 -5.14 -12.35 -0.11
CA GLU A 13 -5.41 -13.78 -0.15
C GLU A 13 -4.11 -14.50 -0.52
N GLY A 14 -3.48 -15.15 0.46
CA GLY A 14 -2.16 -15.78 0.27
C GLY A 14 -1.04 -14.75 0.03
N THR A 15 -0.46 -14.73 -1.18
CA THR A 15 0.55 -13.73 -1.60
C THR A 15 -0.01 -12.68 -2.54
N THR A 16 -1.31 -12.72 -2.81
CA THR A 16 -1.93 -11.91 -3.86
C THR A 16 -2.61 -10.69 -3.27
N GLN A 17 -2.37 -9.55 -3.90
CA GLN A 17 -2.99 -8.26 -3.57
C GLN A 17 -4.19 -8.06 -4.48
N LEU A 18 -5.37 -7.92 -3.88
CA LEU A 18 -6.55 -7.44 -4.58
C LEU A 18 -6.80 -6.01 -4.12
N PHE A 19 -6.78 -5.08 -5.07
CA PHE A 19 -7.25 -3.72 -4.88
C PHE A 19 -8.66 -3.62 -5.40
N GLU A 20 -9.57 -3.16 -4.56
CA GLU A 20 -10.97 -2.95 -4.93
C GLU A 20 -11.42 -1.56 -4.48
N TYR A 21 -12.10 -0.86 -5.38
CA TYR A 21 -12.92 0.30 -5.03
C TYR A 21 -14.16 0.38 -5.92
N ILE A 22 -15.17 1.08 -5.43
CA ILE A 22 -16.42 1.34 -6.15
C ILE A 22 -16.45 2.83 -6.49
N ASP A 23 -16.72 3.17 -7.76
CA ASP A 23 -16.88 4.57 -8.17
C ASP A 23 -18.31 5.10 -7.92
N GLU A 24 -18.50 6.41 -8.15
CA GLU A 24 -19.79 7.09 -7.94
C GLU A 24 -20.93 6.50 -8.80
N ASP A 25 -20.61 5.82 -9.91
CA ASP A 25 -21.59 5.17 -10.79
C ASP A 25 -21.94 3.74 -10.31
N GLY A 26 -21.34 3.29 -9.21
CA GLY A 26 -21.51 1.93 -8.67
C GLY A 26 -20.70 0.87 -9.42
N THR A 27 -19.73 1.28 -10.25
CA THR A 27 -18.85 0.34 -10.97
C THR A 27 -17.75 -0.14 -10.04
N VAL A 28 -17.59 -1.46 -9.95
CA VAL A 28 -16.49 -2.11 -9.22
C VAL A 28 -15.24 -2.12 -10.10
N HIS A 29 -14.14 -1.60 -9.56
CA HIS A 29 -12.81 -1.67 -10.17
C HIS A 29 -11.92 -2.58 -9.33
N GLU A 30 -11.40 -3.62 -9.96
CA GLU A 30 -10.54 -4.61 -9.34
C GLU A 30 -9.20 -4.73 -10.07
N GLU A 31 -8.11 -4.78 -9.31
CA GLU A 31 -6.80 -5.13 -9.83
C GLU A 31 -6.16 -6.21 -8.95
N HIS A 32 -5.73 -7.29 -9.59
CA HIS A 32 -5.25 -8.50 -8.92
C HIS A 32 -3.79 -8.74 -9.30
N GLU A 33 -2.91 -8.55 -8.32
CA GLU A 33 -1.48 -8.43 -8.56
C GLU A 33 -0.66 -9.20 -7.53
N THR A 34 0.56 -9.61 -7.89
CA THR A 34 1.52 -10.24 -6.95
C THR A 34 2.80 -9.43 -6.96
N LEU A 35 2.81 -8.29 -6.25
CA LEU A 35 3.86 -7.28 -6.36
C LEU A 35 4.62 -7.11 -5.04
N GLY A 36 5.94 -7.21 -5.11
CA GLY A 36 6.80 -7.03 -3.93
C GLY A 36 6.51 -8.04 -2.83
N ASP A 37 6.82 -7.66 -1.59
CA ASP A 37 6.76 -8.53 -0.41
C ASP A 37 5.71 -8.08 0.63
N ILE A 38 4.95 -7.00 0.37
CA ILE A 38 4.05 -6.39 1.37
C ILE A 38 2.96 -7.37 1.85
N GLY A 39 2.42 -8.19 0.94
CA GLY A 39 1.40 -9.19 1.28
C GLY A 39 1.94 -10.25 2.25
N GLN A 40 3.16 -10.73 2.00
CA GLN A 40 3.83 -11.70 2.88
C GLN A 40 4.12 -11.13 4.26
N ARG A 41 4.52 -9.86 4.34
CA ARG A 41 4.79 -9.19 5.62
C ARG A 41 3.53 -8.95 6.43
N LEU A 42 2.46 -8.49 5.79
CA LEU A 42 1.15 -8.34 6.44
C LEU A 42 0.62 -9.70 6.93
N ALA A 43 0.78 -10.77 6.16
CA ALA A 43 0.43 -12.12 6.61
C ALA A 43 1.23 -12.56 7.85
N ARG A 44 2.54 -12.26 7.92
CA ARG A 44 3.37 -12.54 9.11
C ARG A 44 2.94 -11.75 10.35
N LEU A 45 2.42 -10.54 10.15
CA LEU A 45 1.78 -9.71 11.17
C LEU A 45 0.34 -10.15 11.50
N GLN A 46 -0.16 -11.23 10.88
CA GLN A 46 -1.53 -11.73 11.01
C GLN A 46 -2.60 -10.73 10.55
N ILE A 47 -2.27 -9.89 9.57
CA ILE A 47 -3.17 -8.93 8.93
C ILE A 47 -3.55 -9.47 7.54
N ALA A 48 -4.84 -9.73 7.34
CA ALA A 48 -5.37 -10.22 6.08
C ALA A 48 -5.71 -9.11 5.08
N ALA A 49 -6.03 -7.90 5.56
CA ALA A 49 -6.43 -6.79 4.71
C ALA A 49 -6.19 -5.45 5.37
N ILE A 50 -6.02 -4.41 4.55
CA ILE A 50 -6.05 -3.01 4.95
C ILE A 50 -7.21 -2.36 4.20
N ILE A 51 -8.17 -1.80 4.94
CA ILE A 51 -9.31 -1.10 4.37
C ILE A 51 -9.16 0.38 4.72
N VAL A 52 -9.06 1.23 3.69
CA VAL A 52 -8.90 2.68 3.84
C VAL A 52 -10.18 3.35 3.40
N GLU A 53 -10.87 3.95 4.36
CA GLU A 53 -12.22 4.49 4.18
C GLU A 53 -12.26 6.01 4.35
N GLY A 54 -13.36 6.58 3.90
CA GLY A 54 -13.63 8.01 4.01
C GLY A 54 -12.88 8.84 2.97
N LYS A 55 -12.98 10.15 3.16
CA LYS A 55 -12.40 11.18 2.30
C LYS A 55 -11.58 12.12 3.16
N HIS A 56 -10.37 12.44 2.70
CA HIS A 56 -9.54 13.44 3.34
C HIS A 56 -9.96 14.83 2.88
N GLU A 57 -10.31 15.71 3.82
CA GLU A 57 -10.70 17.10 3.51
C GLU A 57 -9.50 18.06 3.43
N GLY A 58 -8.31 17.60 3.81
CA GLY A 58 -7.09 18.40 3.80
C GLY A 58 -6.24 18.24 2.53
N SER A 59 -5.16 19.02 2.46
CA SER A 59 -4.11 18.88 1.45
C SER A 59 -2.92 18.05 1.93
N ASP A 60 -2.96 17.61 3.18
CA ASP A 60 -1.87 16.85 3.79
C ASP A 60 -1.87 15.40 3.31
N TYR A 61 -0.68 14.84 3.15
CA TYR A 61 -0.48 13.43 2.87
C TYR A 61 0.07 12.71 4.09
N TYR A 62 -0.31 11.45 4.25
CA TYR A 62 0.10 10.61 5.36
C TYR A 62 0.75 9.31 4.88
N LEU A 63 1.60 8.77 5.75
CA LEU A 63 2.18 7.44 5.68
C LEU A 63 1.55 6.60 6.78
N LEU A 64 1.01 5.44 6.44
CA LEU A 64 0.57 4.44 7.41
C LEU A 64 1.75 3.50 7.71
N LYS A 65 2.26 3.55 8.94
CA LYS A 65 3.30 2.64 9.42
C LYS A 65 2.63 1.48 10.17
N ILE A 66 3.00 0.25 9.81
CA ILE A 66 2.47 -0.97 10.42
C ILE A 66 3.65 -1.78 10.94
N THR A 67 3.64 -2.09 12.23
CA THR A 67 4.64 -2.94 12.88
C THR A 67 3.96 -4.00 13.76
N ASN A 68 4.77 -4.90 14.34
CA ASN A 68 4.27 -5.85 15.33
C ASN A 68 3.76 -5.19 16.63
N ASP A 69 4.15 -3.93 16.89
CA ASP A 69 3.73 -3.18 18.09
C ASP A 69 2.46 -2.35 17.85
N GLY A 70 2.04 -2.18 16.60
CA GLY A 70 0.82 -1.45 16.26
C GLY A 70 0.92 -0.65 14.95
N ILE A 71 -0.01 0.30 14.81
CA ILE A 71 -0.15 1.15 13.63
C ILE A 71 -0.03 2.64 13.98
N GLU A 72 0.56 3.43 13.09
CA GLU A 72 0.75 4.87 13.26
C GLU A 72 0.58 5.62 11.93
N PHE A 73 -0.10 6.77 11.95
CA PHE A 73 -0.12 7.70 10.83
C PHE A 73 0.94 8.79 11.02
N ILE A 74 1.83 8.93 10.04
CA ILE A 74 2.92 9.90 10.03
C ILE A 74 2.68 10.90 8.91
N ASN A 75 2.81 12.20 9.19
CA ASN A 75 2.71 13.21 8.14
C ASN A 75 3.81 13.00 7.08
N ALA A 76 3.41 12.91 5.83
CA ALA A 76 4.25 12.58 4.67
C ALA A 76 4.47 13.77 3.72
N ASN A 77 4.07 14.98 4.10
CA ASN A 77 4.18 16.18 3.24
C ASN A 77 5.61 16.44 2.76
N LYS A 78 6.63 16.06 3.57
CA LYS A 78 8.04 16.18 3.19
C LYS A 78 8.42 15.36 1.95
N TRP A 79 7.58 14.40 1.54
CA TRP A 79 7.75 13.57 0.34
C TRP A 79 6.74 13.88 -0.78
N SER A 80 5.74 14.72 -0.54
CA SER A 80 4.79 15.14 -1.57
C SER A 80 5.50 15.91 -2.68
N GLY A 81 5.04 15.71 -3.92
CA GLY A 81 5.63 16.33 -5.12
C GLY A 81 7.02 15.80 -5.49
N LYS A 82 7.51 14.73 -4.84
CA LYS A 82 8.83 14.13 -5.12
C LYS A 82 8.71 12.80 -5.86
N GLY A 83 9.70 12.52 -6.71
CA GLY A 83 9.78 11.26 -7.45
C GLY A 83 10.08 10.07 -6.52
N LEU A 84 9.37 8.96 -6.73
CA LEU A 84 9.44 7.78 -5.84
C LEU A 84 10.85 7.21 -5.69
N TYR A 85 11.68 7.22 -6.74
CA TYR A 85 13.07 6.73 -6.65
C TYR A 85 13.92 7.48 -5.62
N GLN A 86 13.70 8.79 -5.47
CA GLN A 86 14.37 9.57 -4.43
C GLN A 86 13.72 9.30 -3.08
N VAL A 87 12.40 9.28 -3.02
CA VAL A 87 11.65 9.09 -1.77
C VAL A 87 11.93 7.73 -1.14
N TYR A 88 12.01 6.65 -1.90
CA TYR A 88 12.30 5.31 -1.37
C TYR A 88 13.66 5.27 -0.66
N LYS A 89 14.67 5.96 -1.19
CA LYS A 89 15.97 6.09 -0.49
C LYS A 89 15.83 6.76 0.87
N ASP A 90 14.95 7.74 0.98
CA ASP A 90 14.71 8.47 2.23
C ASP A 90 13.87 7.63 3.20
N LEU A 91 12.86 6.91 2.70
CA LEU A 91 12.05 5.95 3.49
C LEU A 91 12.93 4.83 4.07
N TYR A 92 13.84 4.24 3.30
CA TYR A 92 14.74 3.20 3.83
C TYR A 92 15.75 3.74 4.84
N LYS A 93 16.14 5.02 4.75
CA LYS A 93 16.97 5.64 5.80
C LYS A 93 16.19 5.84 7.09
N GLU A 94 14.90 6.15 7.00
CA GLU A 94 14.05 6.49 8.15
C GLU A 94 13.49 5.24 8.84
N PHE A 95 13.06 4.24 8.06
CA PHE A 95 12.38 3.04 8.57
C PHE A 95 13.24 1.77 8.50
N GLY A 96 14.43 1.84 7.89
CA GLY A 96 15.35 0.73 7.74
C GLY A 96 15.16 -0.05 6.44
N ALA A 97 16.21 -0.76 6.00
CA ALA A 97 16.24 -1.45 4.70
C ALA A 97 15.33 -2.68 4.60
N LYS A 98 14.78 -3.16 5.72
CA LYS A 98 13.96 -4.37 5.79
C LYS A 98 12.47 -4.05 5.96
N VAL A 99 11.98 -3.01 5.31
CA VAL A 99 10.53 -2.72 5.25
C VAL A 99 10.00 -2.96 3.84
N SER A 100 8.71 -3.27 3.75
CA SER A 100 7.98 -3.23 2.48
C SER A 100 7.22 -1.92 2.36
N ILE A 101 7.15 -1.37 1.15
CA ILE A 101 6.59 -0.05 0.87
C ILE A 101 5.59 -0.15 -0.27
N SER A 102 4.35 0.25 0.01
CA SER A 102 3.35 0.61 -1.00
C SER A 102 3.23 2.14 -1.07
N SER A 103 3.08 2.71 -2.26
CA SER A 103 3.06 4.16 -2.45
C SER A 103 2.27 4.60 -3.67
N CYS A 104 1.88 5.86 -3.75
CA CYS A 104 1.38 6.44 -5.00
C CYS A 104 2.34 7.53 -5.52
N GLY A 105 2.35 7.80 -6.82
CA GLY A 105 3.26 8.79 -7.44
C GLY A 105 2.73 10.22 -7.44
N ILE A 106 3.46 11.16 -8.04
CA ILE A 106 3.00 12.56 -8.21
C ILE A 106 1.70 12.62 -9.04
N ALA A 107 1.58 11.77 -10.06
CA ALA A 107 0.38 11.68 -10.89
C ALA A 107 -0.88 11.35 -10.06
N ALA A 108 -0.74 10.55 -9.01
CA ALA A 108 -1.81 10.25 -8.07
C ALA A 108 -2.16 11.44 -7.18
N GLU A 109 -1.17 12.21 -6.71
CA GLU A 109 -1.42 13.45 -5.95
C GLU A 109 -2.23 14.47 -6.75
N MET A 110 -2.11 14.42 -8.08
CA MET A 110 -2.88 15.24 -9.02
C MET A 110 -4.23 14.61 -9.40
N LEU A 111 -4.64 13.53 -8.73
CA LEU A 111 -5.85 12.74 -9.01
C LEU A 111 -5.92 12.23 -10.46
N GLY A 112 -4.77 11.86 -11.03
CA GLY A 112 -4.69 11.31 -12.38
C GLY A 112 -5.34 9.93 -12.46
N THR A 113 -6.37 9.78 -13.30
CA THR A 113 -7.16 8.54 -13.43
C THR A 113 -6.39 7.34 -14.00
N ALA A 114 -5.22 7.56 -14.59
CA ALA A 114 -4.30 6.50 -15.04
C ALA A 114 -3.15 6.24 -14.05
N SER A 115 -3.23 6.78 -12.82
CA SER A 115 -2.21 6.57 -11.80
C SER A 115 -2.44 5.27 -11.03
N GLY A 116 -1.34 4.61 -10.68
CA GLY A 116 -1.35 3.34 -9.97
C GLY A 116 -0.75 3.42 -8.56
N VAL A 117 -0.83 2.29 -7.87
CA VAL A 117 -0.13 2.02 -6.62
C VAL A 117 1.18 1.30 -6.93
N CYS A 118 2.28 1.77 -6.35
CA CYS A 118 3.63 1.31 -6.57
C CYS A 118 4.16 0.53 -5.35
N PHE A 119 4.95 -0.51 -5.61
CA PHE A 119 5.59 -1.36 -4.62
C PHE A 119 7.09 -1.44 -4.86
N ASN A 120 7.86 -1.69 -3.80
CA ASN A 120 9.27 -2.03 -3.95
C ASN A 120 9.46 -3.38 -4.65
N ASP A 121 10.48 -3.48 -5.50
CA ASP A 121 11.03 -4.75 -5.96
C ASP A 121 12.02 -5.35 -4.94
N PRO A 122 12.60 -6.53 -5.19
CA PRO A 122 13.59 -7.15 -4.30
C PRO A 122 14.85 -6.30 -4.07
N GLU A 123 15.18 -5.39 -4.99
CA GLU A 123 16.28 -4.44 -4.88
C GLU A 123 15.91 -3.16 -4.11
N GLY A 124 14.66 -3.03 -3.68
CA GLY A 124 14.15 -1.86 -2.97
C GLY A 124 13.82 -0.68 -3.88
N LEU A 125 13.58 -0.90 -5.18
CA LEU A 125 13.23 0.17 -6.12
C LEU A 125 11.71 0.23 -6.36
N PRO A 126 11.13 1.43 -6.52
CA PRO A 126 9.70 1.62 -6.79
C PRO A 126 9.35 1.27 -8.25
N SER A 127 9.39 -0.01 -8.60
CA SER A 127 9.31 -0.50 -9.99
C SER A 127 8.16 -1.46 -10.27
N ARG A 128 7.36 -1.82 -9.26
CA ARG A 128 6.22 -2.73 -9.37
C ARG A 128 4.92 -1.94 -9.21
N TYR A 129 3.93 -2.13 -10.07
CA TYR A 129 2.73 -1.28 -10.11
C TYR A 129 1.44 -2.09 -10.30
N ALA A 130 0.45 -1.81 -9.45
CA ALA A 130 -0.96 -1.99 -9.77
C ALA A 130 -1.39 -0.70 -10.48
N GLY A 131 -1.41 -0.75 -11.81
CA GLY A 131 -1.37 0.41 -12.69
C GLY A 131 -2.71 0.80 -13.31
N ARG A 132 -3.76 0.03 -13.08
CA ARG A 132 -5.06 0.17 -13.75
C ARG A 132 -6.12 0.68 -12.78
N GLY A 133 -7.26 1.06 -13.31
CA GLY A 133 -8.40 1.52 -12.50
C GLY A 133 -8.16 2.81 -11.71
N GLY A 134 -7.08 3.56 -11.90
CA GLY A 134 -6.87 4.81 -11.16
C GLY A 134 -6.65 4.64 -9.66
N LEU A 135 -6.24 3.46 -9.20
CA LEU A 135 -6.02 3.13 -7.78
C LEU A 135 -5.10 4.13 -7.07
N GLY A 136 -4.10 4.66 -7.77
CA GLY A 136 -3.21 5.69 -7.21
C GLY A 136 -3.99 6.94 -6.81
N ALA A 137 -4.90 7.41 -7.66
CA ALA A 137 -5.73 8.58 -7.40
C ALA A 137 -6.71 8.32 -6.26
N VAL A 138 -7.27 7.12 -6.17
CA VAL A 138 -8.11 6.71 -5.03
C VAL A 138 -7.31 6.78 -3.73
N MET A 139 -6.12 6.16 -3.69
CA MET A 139 -5.23 6.20 -2.52
C MET A 139 -4.90 7.64 -2.09
N ALA A 140 -4.51 8.49 -3.04
CA ALA A 140 -4.18 9.89 -2.78
C ALA A 140 -5.39 10.73 -2.34
N SER A 141 -6.59 10.47 -2.88
CA SER A 141 -7.82 11.18 -2.49
C SER A 141 -8.22 10.96 -1.03
N LYS A 142 -7.75 9.86 -0.43
CA LYS A 142 -7.90 9.54 1.00
C LYS A 142 -6.78 10.14 1.87
N GLY A 143 -5.94 11.01 1.29
CA GLY A 143 -4.77 11.58 1.97
C GLY A 143 -3.66 10.56 2.25
N LEU A 144 -3.76 9.32 1.75
CA LEU A 144 -2.77 8.29 1.97
C LEU A 144 -1.75 8.30 0.83
N LYS A 145 -0.47 8.36 1.18
CA LYS A 145 0.63 8.43 0.23
C LYS A 145 1.53 7.21 0.26
N PHE A 146 1.72 6.64 1.45
CA PHE A 146 2.59 5.49 1.68
C PHE A 146 1.95 4.53 2.69
N VAL A 147 2.22 3.24 2.51
CA VAL A 147 2.08 2.22 3.54
C VAL A 147 3.45 1.58 3.72
N VAL A 148 3.99 1.62 4.94
CA VAL A 148 5.28 1.01 5.30
C VAL A 148 5.03 -0.10 6.29
N VAL A 149 5.47 -1.31 5.96
CA VAL A 149 5.25 -2.51 6.75
C VAL A 149 6.59 -3.07 7.22
N ASP A 150 6.74 -3.22 8.53
CA ASP A 150 7.86 -3.87 9.19
C ASP A 150 7.35 -5.06 10.01
N ASP A 151 7.67 -6.28 9.56
CA ASP A 151 7.30 -7.54 10.21
C ASP A 151 8.35 -8.03 11.20
N THR A 152 9.29 -7.19 11.61
CA THR A 152 10.29 -7.54 12.63
C THR A 152 9.60 -7.92 13.95
N GLY A 153 9.90 -9.12 14.45
CA GLY A 153 9.31 -9.65 15.68
C GLY A 153 7.89 -10.22 15.53
N ALA A 154 7.35 -10.24 14.31
CA ALA A 154 6.02 -10.78 14.05
C ALA A 154 5.92 -12.28 14.36
N PRO A 155 4.74 -12.78 14.80
CA PRO A 155 4.54 -14.19 15.17
C PRO A 155 4.68 -15.14 13.97
N GLY A 156 4.61 -14.63 12.74
CA GLY A 156 4.65 -15.41 11.53
C GLY A 156 3.28 -16.01 11.18
N VAL A 157 3.28 -16.86 10.15
CA VAL A 157 2.05 -17.53 9.68
C VAL A 157 1.95 -18.92 10.31
N GLU A 158 0.78 -19.25 10.86
CA GLU A 158 0.53 -20.58 11.41
C GLU A 158 0.41 -21.62 10.29
N ILE A 159 1.28 -22.63 10.32
CA ILE A 159 1.24 -23.74 9.37
C ILE A 159 0.40 -24.85 9.99
N LYS A 160 -0.84 -25.02 9.50
CA LYS A 160 -1.80 -26.01 10.02
C LYS A 160 -1.29 -27.46 9.96
N ASN A 161 -0.48 -27.80 8.95
CA ASN A 161 0.16 -29.12 8.84
C ASN A 161 1.64 -28.97 8.46
N PRO A 162 2.55 -28.85 9.44
CA PRO A 162 3.98 -28.64 9.19
C PRO A 162 4.67 -29.81 8.48
N GLU A 163 4.19 -31.04 8.66
CA GLU A 163 4.81 -32.22 8.05
C GLU A 163 4.55 -32.28 6.54
N VAL A 164 3.32 -31.97 6.13
CA VAL A 164 2.97 -31.87 4.70
C VAL A 164 3.64 -30.67 4.04
N PHE A 165 3.77 -29.55 4.75
CA PHE A 165 4.39 -28.33 4.20
C PHE A 165 5.90 -28.44 3.93
N LYS A 166 6.59 -29.36 4.61
CA LYS A 166 8.05 -29.55 4.47
C LYS A 166 8.45 -30.52 3.36
N GLN A 167 7.49 -31.24 2.74
CA GLN A 167 7.73 -32.10 1.58
C GLN A 167 7.75 -31.29 0.29
#